data_AF-A0A6A0HCC9-F1
#
_entry.id   AF-A0A6A0HCC9-F1
#
_cell.length_a   1.000
_cell.length_b   1.000
_cell.length_c   1.000
_cell.angle_alpha   90.00
_cell.angle_beta   90.00
_cell.angle_gamma   90.00
#
_symmetry.space_group_name_H-M   'P 1'
#
loop_
_entity.id
_entity.type
_entity.pdbx_description
1 polymer ?
#
loop_
_entity_poly.entity_id
_entity_poly.type
_entity_poly.pdbx_seq_one_letter_code
_entity_poly.pdbx_strand_id
1 'polypeptide(L)'
;MAAVMGLIGGSDYKLIYRHYATLYFVFCVDSSESELGILDLIQVFVESLDKCFENVCELDLIFHVDKVHFILNELVMGGMVVETNMTEIITRIEDQNKLEKQEAGLAAAPARAVSAVKNMNLPQQIKDIKLPDLPTAINNLKF
;
A
#
# COMPACT_ATOMS: atom_id res chain seq x y z
N MET A 1 20.83 8.14 18.52
CA MET A 1 20.26 8.74 19.75
C MET A 1 18.75 8.72 19.63
N ALA A 2 18.04 8.20 20.62
CA ALA A 2 16.57 8.22 20.69
C ALA A 2 16.13 9.31 21.67
N ALA A 3 15.08 10.04 21.35
CA ALA A 3 14.54 11.07 22.23
C ALA A 3 13.04 11.23 22.03
N VAL A 4 12.40 11.69 23.10
CA VAL A 4 10.95 11.91 23.19
C VAL A 4 10.74 13.38 23.51
N MET A 5 9.93 14.06 22.71
CA MET A 5 9.62 15.48 22.90
C MET A 5 8.10 15.66 22.97
N GLY A 6 7.61 16.17 24.10
CA GLY A 6 6.21 16.60 24.20
C GLY A 6 5.99 17.86 23.36
N LEU A 7 4.88 17.93 22.63
CA LEU A 7 4.54 19.12 21.85
C LEU A 7 4.10 20.25 22.80
N ILE A 8 4.73 21.43 22.70
CA ILE A 8 4.33 22.59 23.50
C ILE A 8 3.00 23.12 22.93
N GLY A 9 1.88 22.75 23.55
CA GLY A 9 0.55 23.23 23.16
C GLY A 9 -0.64 22.34 23.56
N GLY A 10 -0.40 21.08 23.92
CA GLY A 10 -1.45 20.15 24.38
C GLY A 10 -0.83 18.80 24.69
N SER A 11 -1.12 18.26 25.87
CA SER A 11 -0.52 17.05 26.46
C SER A 11 -0.85 15.74 25.76
N ASP A 12 -1.59 15.79 24.66
CA ASP A 12 -2.24 14.61 24.10
C ASP A 12 -1.35 13.88 23.08
N TYR A 13 -0.31 14.54 22.56
CA TYR A 13 0.61 13.96 21.58
C TYR A 13 2.07 14.17 21.95
N LYS A 14 2.91 13.20 21.57
CA LYS A 14 4.36 13.24 21.72
C LYS A 14 5.06 12.83 20.43
N LEU A 15 6.22 13.42 20.20
CA LEU A 15 7.13 13.03 19.12
C LEU A 15 8.16 12.06 19.67
N ILE A 16 8.28 10.92 19.02
CA ILE A 16 9.30 9.92 19.30
C ILE A 16 10.18 9.85 18.07
N TYR A 17 11.48 10.02 18.28
CA TYR A 17 12.40 10.00 17.16
C TYR A 17 13.69 9.27 17.46
N ARG A 18 14.33 8.80 16.39
CA ARG A 18 15.64 8.17 16.44
C ARG A 18 16.50 8.63 15.26
N HIS A 19 17.74 8.97 15.59
CA HIS A 19 18.76 9.37 14.62
C HIS A 19 19.54 8.16 14.09
N TYR A 20 19.56 7.98 12.77
CA TYR A 20 20.34 6.97 12.04
C TYR A 20 21.21 7.67 10.99
N ALA A 21 22.54 7.55 11.12
CA ALA A 21 23.53 8.22 10.26
C ALA A 21 23.29 9.74 10.16
N THR A 22 22.68 10.20 9.06
CA THR A 22 22.36 11.59 8.73
C THR A 22 20.85 11.89 8.77
N LEU A 23 20.02 10.88 9.06
CA LEU A 23 18.56 10.96 9.01
C LEU A 23 17.92 10.88 10.40
N TYR A 24 16.84 11.64 10.57
CA TYR A 24 15.95 11.54 11.72
C TYR A 24 14.64 10.87 11.31
N PHE A 25 14.32 9.75 11.96
CA PHE A 25 13.02 9.09 11.83
C PHE A 25 12.15 9.54 12.99
N VAL A 26 11.00 10.15 12.69
CA VAL A 26 10.13 10.81 13.67
C VAL A 26 8.71 10.28 13.52
N PHE A 27 8.12 9.83 14.63
CA PHE A 27 6.73 9.43 14.73
C PHE A 27 6.00 10.36 15.70
N CYS A 28 4.83 10.86 15.29
CA CYS A 28 3.91 11.58 16.17
C CYS A 28 2.85 10.60 16.65
N VAL A 29 2.73 10.44 17.96
CA VAL A 29 1.83 9.46 18.57
C VAL A 29 1.08 10.08 19.74
N ASP A 30 -0.01 9.44 20.15
CA ASP A 30 -0.70 9.82 21.38
C ASP A 30 0.25 9.64 22.59
N SER A 31 0.08 10.51 23.57
CA SER A 31 0.68 10.39 24.89
C SER A 31 0.52 9.00 25.52
N SER A 32 -0.59 8.30 25.25
CA SER A 32 -0.89 6.96 25.76
C SER A 32 -0.03 5.84 25.16
N GLU A 33 0.58 6.07 24.00
CA GLU A 33 1.37 5.04 23.32
C GLU A 33 2.69 4.74 24.03
N SER A 34 3.14 3.49 23.95
CA SER A 34 4.40 3.08 24.56
C SER A 34 5.59 3.62 23.78
N GLU A 35 6.45 4.39 24.44
CA GLU A 35 7.63 4.98 23.80
C GLU A 35 8.58 3.92 23.24
N LEU A 36 8.76 2.84 24.00
CA LEU A 36 9.61 1.73 23.59
C LEU A 36 9.00 0.98 22.40
N GLY A 37 7.68 0.83 22.34
CA GLY A 37 6.98 0.21 21.22
C GLY A 37 7.14 1.00 19.92
N ILE A 38 7.03 2.32 19.97
CA ILE A 38 7.25 3.18 18.79
C ILE A 38 8.73 3.21 18.39
N LEU A 39 9.65 3.17 19.35
CA LEU A 39 11.07 3.06 19.05
C LEU A 39 11.44 1.72 18.39
N ASP A 40 10.74 0.64 18.73
CA ASP A 40 10.88 -0.67 18.07
C ASP A 40 10.26 -0.65 16.67
N LEU A 41 9.10 -0.01 16.49
CA LEU A 41 8.49 0.21 15.18
C LEU A 41 9.42 1.01 14.25
N ILE A 42 10.05 2.07 14.74
CA ILE A 42 11.06 2.82 13.97
C ILE A 42 12.22 1.90 13.56
N GLN A 43 12.68 1.00 14.44
CA GLN A 43 13.73 0.04 14.11
C GLN A 43 13.28 -0.88 12.97
N VAL A 44 12.09 -1.49 13.07
CA VAL A 44 11.53 -2.36 12.03
C VAL A 44 11.41 -1.61 10.69
N PHE A 45 10.98 -0.35 10.71
CA PHE A 45 10.88 0.47 9.51
C PHE A 45 12.25 0.70 8.85
N VAL A 46 13.25 1.10 9.62
CA VAL A 46 14.61 1.35 9.12
C VAL A 46 15.27 0.07 8.60
N GLU A 47 15.11 -1.06 9.29
CA GLU A 47 15.63 -2.35 8.82
C GLU A 47 14.93 -2.83 7.55
N SER A 48 13.62 -2.58 7.43
CA SER A 48 12.85 -2.90 6.22
C SER A 48 13.34 -2.06 5.04
N LEU A 49 13.62 -0.77 5.24
CA LEU A 49 14.22 0.11 4.23
C LEU A 49 15.60 -0.39 3.81
N ASP A 50 16.49 -0.69 4.76
CA ASP A 50 17.85 -1.14 4.47
C ASP A 50 17.89 -2.42 3.64
N LYS A 51 16.99 -3.36 3.92
CA LYS A 51 16.84 -4.60 3.14
C LYS A 51 16.22 -4.36 1.77
N CYS A 52 15.23 -3.49 1.66
CA CYS A 52 14.55 -3.21 0.39
C CYS A 52 15.42 -2.43 -0.61
N PHE A 53 16.39 -1.67 -0.13
CA PHE A 53 17.30 -0.86 -0.95
C PHE A 53 18.73 -1.41 -1.01
N GLU A 54 19.03 -2.54 -0.33
CA GLU A 54 20.36 -3.17 -0.30
C GLU A 54 21.48 -2.19 0.13
N ASN A 55 21.46 -1.78 1.40
CA ASN A 55 22.31 -0.72 1.98
C ASN A 55 21.82 0.69 1.65
N VAL A 56 20.68 1.04 2.25
CA VAL A 56 19.96 2.28 1.97
C VAL A 56 20.81 3.53 2.30
N CYS A 57 20.76 4.53 1.42
CA CYS A 57 21.27 5.87 1.71
C CYS A 57 20.16 6.92 1.60
N GLU A 58 20.38 8.10 2.18
CA GLU A 58 19.42 9.21 2.16
C GLU A 58 18.91 9.60 0.77
N LEU A 59 19.77 9.45 -0.24
CA LEU A 59 19.46 9.77 -1.62
C LEU A 59 18.44 8.78 -2.22
N ASP A 60 18.49 7.52 -1.81
CA ASP A 60 17.52 6.49 -2.23
C ASP A 60 16.11 6.82 -1.74
N LEU A 61 15.98 7.30 -0.49
CA LEU A 61 14.69 7.71 0.05
C LEU A 61 14.12 8.93 -0.69
N ILE A 62 14.97 9.86 -1.12
CA ILE A 62 14.55 11.06 -1.86
C ILE A 62 14.08 10.69 -3.27
N PHE A 63 14.82 9.84 -3.99
CA PHE A 63 14.49 9.48 -5.36
C PHE A 63 13.39 8.41 -5.48
N HIS A 64 13.17 7.62 -4.43
CA HIS A 64 12.20 6.52 -4.44
C HIS A 64 11.17 6.64 -3.31
N VAL A 65 10.63 7.85 -3.12
CA VAL A 65 9.63 8.14 -2.08
C VAL A 65 8.38 7.26 -2.19
N ASP A 66 7.98 6.87 -3.39
CA ASP A 66 6.83 5.97 -3.61
C ASP A 66 7.07 4.60 -2.95
N LYS A 67 8.26 4.04 -3.14
CA LYS A 67 8.65 2.76 -2.52
C LYS A 67 8.74 2.88 -1.00
N VAL A 68 9.24 4.01 -0.49
CA VAL A 68 9.25 4.28 0.96
C VAL A 68 7.83 4.31 1.53
N HIS A 69 6.88 4.93 0.83
CA HIS A 69 5.46 4.93 1.23
C HIS A 69 4.83 3.55 1.19
N PHE A 70 5.14 2.71 0.19
CA PHE A 70 4.66 1.33 0.16
C PHE A 70 5.16 0.52 1.34
N ILE A 71 6.46 0.64 1.66
CA ILE A 71 7.04 0.00 2.84
C ILE A 71 6.30 0.49 4.10
N LEU A 72 6.13 1.81 4.27
CA LEU A 72 5.44 2.36 5.44
C LEU A 72 4.00 1.86 5.56
N ASN A 73 3.27 1.70 4.44
CA ASN A 73 1.91 1.20 4.43
C ASN A 73 1.80 -0.27 4.86
N GLU A 74 2.82 -1.10 4.61
CA GLU A 74 2.82 -2.47 5.16
C GLU A 74 2.99 -2.47 6.69
N LEU A 75 3.71 -1.50 7.25
CA LEU A 75 3.90 -1.38 8.70
C LEU A 75 2.71 -0.73 9.41
N VAL A 76 2.19 0.36 8.86
CA VAL A 76 1.18 1.22 9.51
C VAL A 76 0.11 1.61 8.51
N MET A 77 -1.15 1.37 8.86
CA MET A 77 -2.31 1.85 8.11
C MET A 77 -3.35 2.46 9.04
N GLY A 78 -3.89 3.62 8.65
CA GLY A 78 -4.92 4.30 9.42
C GLY A 78 -4.49 4.68 10.85
N GLY A 79 -3.18 4.83 11.09
CA GLY A 79 -2.62 5.09 12.42
C GLY A 79 -2.46 3.85 13.31
N MET A 80 -2.79 2.65 12.81
CA MET A 80 -2.58 1.39 13.51
C MET A 80 -1.38 0.65 12.95
N VAL A 81 -0.62 -0.01 13.83
CA VAL A 81 0.44 -0.94 13.41
C VAL A 81 -0.21 -2.21 12.87
N VAL A 82 0.12 -2.55 11.63
CA VAL A 82 -0.46 -3.69 10.90
C VAL A 82 0.48 -4.88 10.94
N GLU A 83 1.76 -4.64 10.68
CA GLU A 83 2.78 -5.68 10.62
C GLU A 83 4.09 -5.21 11.25
N THR A 84 4.74 -6.11 11.99
CA THR A 84 6.07 -5.90 12.58
C THR A 84 7.04 -7.01 12.19
N ASN A 85 6.56 -8.11 11.62
CA ASN A 85 7.40 -9.16 11.09
C ASN A 85 8.03 -8.72 9.77
N MET A 86 9.30 -8.39 9.84
CA MET A 86 10.11 -7.98 8.69
C MET A 86 10.11 -8.99 7.53
N THR A 87 9.96 -10.29 7.80
CA THR A 87 9.89 -11.32 6.74
C THR A 87 8.60 -11.18 5.93
N GLU A 88 7.48 -10.96 6.62
CA GLU A 88 6.19 -10.72 5.96
C GLU A 88 6.22 -9.41 5.18
N ILE A 89 6.68 -8.32 5.80
CA ILE A 89 6.81 -6.99 5.17
C ILE A 89 7.57 -7.10 3.84
N ILE A 90 8.77 -7.68 3.85
CA ILE A 90 9.60 -7.83 2.64
C ILE A 90 8.88 -8.66 1.57
N THR A 91 8.24 -9.76 1.97
CA THR A 91 7.51 -10.64 1.04
C THR A 91 6.40 -9.87 0.32
N ARG A 92 5.62 -9.05 1.06
CA ARG A 92 4.53 -8.24 0.47
C ARG A 92 5.06 -7.19 -0.49
N ILE A 93 6.16 -6.52 -0.13
CA ILE A 93 6.82 -5.53 -0.99
C ILE A 93 7.35 -6.19 -2.28
N GLU A 94 7.94 -7.37 -2.20
CA GLU A 94 8.39 -8.12 -3.37
C GLU A 94 7.24 -8.50 -4.31
N ASP A 95 6.12 -8.93 -3.75
CA ASP A 95 4.94 -9.27 -4.54
C ASP A 95 4.33 -8.03 -5.22
N GLN A 96 4.29 -6.89 -4.53
CA GLN A 96 3.88 -5.62 -5.13
C GLN A 96 4.81 -5.21 -6.28
N ASN A 97 6.14 -5.32 -6.10
CA ASN A 97 7.12 -5.04 -7.16
C ASN A 97 6.95 -5.97 -8.37
N LYS A 98 6.53 -7.23 -8.19
CA LYS A 98 6.26 -8.16 -9.30
C LYS A 98 5.00 -7.73 -10.07
N LEU A 99 3.95 -7.30 -9.37
CA LEU A 99 2.71 -6.84 -9.98
C LEU A 99 2.92 -5.57 -10.81
N GLU A 100 3.64 -4.59 -10.27
CA GLU A 100 3.97 -3.35 -11.00
C GLU A 100 4.75 -3.65 -12.29
N LYS A 101 5.70 -4.57 -12.25
CA LYS A 101 6.45 -5.02 -13.44
C LYS A 101 5.55 -5.72 -14.47
N GLN A 102 4.56 -6.48 -14.02
CA GLN A 102 3.58 -7.13 -14.91
C GLN A 102 2.67 -6.12 -15.59
N GLU A 103 2.19 -5.10 -14.86
CA GLU A 103 1.35 -4.04 -15.41
C GLU A 103 2.12 -3.16 -16.41
N ALA A 104 3.37 -2.81 -16.10
CA ALA A 104 4.25 -2.09 -17.03
C ALA A 104 4.52 -2.91 -18.31
N GLY A 105 4.64 -4.23 -18.19
CA GLY A 105 4.77 -5.15 -19.34
C GLY A 105 3.51 -5.23 -20.21
N LEU A 106 2.32 -5.05 -19.62
CA LEU A 106 1.04 -5.05 -20.35
C LEU A 106 0.83 -3.74 -21.14
N ALA A 107 1.28 -2.61 -20.60
CA ALA A 107 1.28 -1.31 -21.29
C ALA A 107 2.31 -1.23 -22.43
N ALA A 108 3.40 -2.01 -22.35
CA ALA A 108 4.44 -2.10 -23.36
C ALA A 108 4.21 -3.21 -24.41
N ALA A 109 3.10 -3.96 -24.32
CA ALA A 109 2.79 -5.00 -25.29
C ALA A 109 2.66 -4.39 -26.70
N PRO A 110 3.44 -4.84 -27.71
CA PRO A 110 3.31 -4.34 -29.06
C PRO A 110 1.88 -4.55 -29.53
N ALA A 111 1.30 -3.57 -30.24
CA ALA A 111 -0.11 -3.56 -30.69
C ALA A 111 -0.61 -4.87 -31.34
N ARG A 112 0.31 -5.74 -31.78
CA ARG A 112 0.06 -7.11 -32.26
C ARG A 112 -0.52 -8.06 -31.20
N ALA A 113 -0.10 -7.97 -29.93
CA ALA A 113 -0.66 -8.79 -28.85
C ALA A 113 -2.09 -8.35 -28.50
N VAL A 114 -2.38 -7.04 -28.55
CA VAL A 114 -3.75 -6.50 -28.40
C VAL A 114 -4.64 -6.91 -29.58
N SER A 115 -4.07 -7.03 -30.77
CA SER A 115 -4.79 -7.52 -31.95
C SER A 115 -5.15 -9.01 -31.83
N ALA A 116 -4.31 -9.82 -31.16
CA ALA A 116 -4.57 -11.24 -30.94
C ALA A 116 -5.75 -11.50 -29.98
N VAL A 117 -5.94 -10.68 -28.94
CA VAL A 117 -7.13 -10.77 -28.08
C VAL A 117 -8.39 -10.22 -28.74
N LYS A 118 -8.27 -9.24 -29.65
CA LYS A 118 -9.39 -8.74 -30.47
C LYS A 118 -9.86 -9.75 -31.53
N ASN A 119 -8.98 -10.69 -31.91
CA ASN A 119 -9.28 -11.79 -32.83
C ASN A 119 -9.77 -13.07 -32.12
N MET A 120 -9.86 -13.09 -30.78
CA MET A 120 -10.71 -14.05 -30.11
C MET A 120 -12.16 -13.60 -30.31
N ASN A 121 -12.90 -14.43 -31.04
CA ASN A 121 -14.25 -14.18 -31.50
C ASN A 121 -15.24 -14.13 -30.33
N LEU A 122 -15.25 -13.03 -29.56
CA LEU A 122 -16.35 -12.64 -28.68
C LEU A 122 -17.33 -11.76 -29.45
N PRO A 123 -18.07 -12.31 -30.42
CA PRO A 123 -19.45 -11.87 -30.59
C PRO A 123 -20.32 -13.01 -31.12
N GLN A 124 -20.93 -13.83 -30.25
CA GLN A 124 -22.18 -14.52 -30.62
C GLN A 124 -23.04 -14.99 -29.45
N GLN A 125 -22.48 -15.35 -28.28
CA GLN A 125 -23.30 -15.90 -27.18
C GLN A 125 -24.10 -14.89 -26.34
N ILE A 126 -23.90 -13.58 -26.48
CA ILE A 126 -24.67 -12.57 -25.71
C ILE A 126 -25.94 -12.12 -26.45
N LYS A 127 -26.05 -12.38 -27.77
CA LYS A 127 -27.23 -11.96 -28.56
C LYS A 127 -28.43 -12.90 -28.42
N ASP A 128 -28.24 -14.11 -27.92
CA ASP A 128 -29.32 -15.13 -27.79
C ASP A 128 -29.88 -15.27 -26.37
N ILE A 129 -29.50 -14.40 -25.43
CA ILE A 129 -30.15 -14.37 -24.11
C ILE A 129 -31.49 -13.64 -24.26
N LYS A 130 -32.51 -14.38 -24.67
CA LYS A 130 -33.91 -13.94 -24.57
C LYS A 130 -34.25 -13.74 -23.10
N LEU A 131 -34.50 -12.49 -22.72
CA LEU A 131 -35.14 -12.17 -21.44
C LEU A 131 -36.57 -12.76 -21.47
N PRO A 132 -37.01 -13.51 -20.46
CA PRO A 132 -38.40 -13.96 -20.38
C PRO A 132 -39.32 -12.75 -20.21
N ASP A 133 -40.36 -12.67 -21.06
CA ASP A 133 -41.39 -11.63 -20.96
C ASP A 133 -42.06 -11.69 -19.59
N LEU A 134 -42.06 -10.55 -18.90
CA LEU A 134 -42.73 -10.40 -17.60
C LEU A 134 -44.25 -10.60 -17.80
N PRO A 135 -44.91 -11.53 -17.10
CA PRO A 135 -46.34 -11.74 -17.27
C PRO A 135 -47.12 -10.49 -16.88
N THR A 136 -48.15 -10.22 -17.67
CA THR A 136 -49.08 -9.07 -17.69
C THR A 136 -49.91 -8.87 -16.42
N ALA A 137 -49.36 -9.15 -15.23
CA ALA A 137 -50.07 -9.13 -13.95
C ALA A 137 -50.24 -7.73 -13.34
N ILE A 138 -49.92 -6.65 -14.07
CA ILE A 138 -50.10 -5.27 -13.58
C ILE A 138 -51.46 -4.67 -14.02
N ASN A 139 -52.21 -5.34 -14.91
CA ASN A 139 -53.51 -4.84 -15.39
C ASN A 139 -54.72 -5.14 -14.48
N ASN A 140 -54.53 -5.73 -13.29
CA ASN A 140 -55.63 -6.07 -12.36
C ASN A 140 -55.60 -5.34 -11.01
N LEU A 141 -54.75 -4.33 -10.83
CA LEU A 141 -54.89 -3.41 -9.69
C LEU A 141 -55.84 -2.28 -10.11
N LYS A 142 -57.14 -2.53 -10.00
CA LYS A 142 -58.15 -1.46 -9.94
C LYS A 142 -57.92 -0.68 -8.65
N PHE A 143 -57.76 0.64 -8.78
CA PHE A 143 -57.99 1.59 -7.69
C PHE A 143 -59.45 1.55 -7.25
#